data_AF-A0A3D4WSY6-F1
#
_entry.id   AF-A0A3D4WSY6-F1
#
_cell.length_a   1.000
_cell.length_b   1.000
_cell.length_c   1.000
_cell.angle_alpha   90.00
_cell.angle_beta   90.00
_cell.angle_gamma   90.00
#
_symmetry.space_group_name_H-M   'P 1'
#
loop_
_entity.id
_entity.type
_entity.pdbx_description
1 polymer ?
#
loop_
_entity_poly.entity_id
_entity_poly.type
_entity_poly.pdbx_seq_one_letter_code
_entity_poly.pdbx_strand_id
1 'polypeptide(L)'
;FNNYYNNNGGYGVASTCNAGVYVERNYFENVGNTVVTQTGSSPQGNVKLLNNYLVNSGAPASRNASSVAAIPYAYTVDANSSVKSIVMNGAGTGKI
;
A
#
# COMPACT_ATOMS: atom_id res chain seq x y z
N PHE A 1 2.81 -2.07 -5.62
CA PHE A 1 1.50 -1.81 -6.25
C PHE A 1 0.73 -3.13 -6.33
N ASN A 2 -0.58 -3.10 -6.59
CA ASN A 2 -1.45 -4.27 -6.83
C ASN A 2 -1.41 -5.40 -5.76
N ASN A 3 -1.33 -5.04 -4.48
CA ASN A 3 -1.45 -5.99 -3.36
C ASN A 3 -2.84 -5.99 -2.74
N TYR A 4 -3.26 -7.12 -2.16
CA TYR A 4 -4.48 -7.25 -1.37
C TYR A 4 -4.15 -7.39 0.13
N TYR A 5 -4.46 -6.36 0.92
CA TYR A 5 -4.34 -6.33 2.38
C TYR A 5 -5.72 -6.60 2.99
N ASN A 6 -5.81 -7.59 3.89
CA ASN A 6 -7.08 -8.07 4.42
C ASN A 6 -6.99 -8.33 5.93
N ASN A 7 -7.86 -7.69 6.72
CA ASN A 7 -7.97 -7.88 8.17
C ASN A 7 -6.65 -7.65 8.95
N ASN A 8 -5.85 -6.67 8.52
CA ASN A 8 -4.62 -6.30 9.22
C ASN A 8 -4.97 -5.59 10.56
N GLY A 9 -4.73 -6.25 11.70
CA GLY A 9 -5.01 -5.71 13.03
C GLY A 9 -4.09 -4.56 13.49
N GLY A 10 -2.93 -4.40 12.86
CA GLY A 10 -1.98 -3.32 13.15
C GLY A 10 -2.05 -2.20 12.11
N TYR A 11 -1.27 -2.36 11.04
CA TYR A 11 -1.26 -1.48 9.88
C TYR A 11 -1.02 -2.27 8.59
N GLY A 12 -1.36 -1.68 7.44
CA GLY A 12 -1.05 -2.23 6.12
C GLY A 12 0.38 -1.92 5.71
N VAL A 13 0.72 -0.64 5.58
CA VAL A 13 2.04 -0.14 5.19
C VAL A 13 2.54 0.87 6.23
N ALA A 14 3.80 0.75 6.65
CA ALA A 14 4.48 1.77 7.44
C ALA A 14 5.71 2.30 6.68
N SER A 15 5.82 3.63 6.58
CA SER A 15 7.03 4.30 6.10
C SER A 15 7.62 5.10 7.27
N THR A 16 8.82 4.76 7.73
CA THR A 16 9.48 5.36 8.90
C THR A 16 10.90 5.82 8.53
N CYS A 17 11.53 6.60 9.42
CA CYS A 17 12.94 6.97 9.31
C CYS A 17 13.34 7.58 7.95
N ASN A 18 12.53 8.53 7.44
CA ASN A 18 12.71 9.18 6.13
C ASN A 18 12.68 8.25 4.89
N ALA A 19 12.26 6.98 5.03
CA ALA A 19 12.05 6.09 3.89
C ALA A 19 11.04 6.69 2.89
N GLY A 20 11.09 6.27 1.63
CA GLY A 20 10.12 6.66 0.62
C GLY A 20 9.34 5.45 0.11
N VAL A 21 8.01 5.45 0.27
CA VAL A 21 7.15 4.37 -0.23
C VAL A 21 6.10 4.93 -1.19
N TYR A 22 5.98 4.31 -2.36
CA TYR A 22 4.91 4.60 -3.30
C TYR A 22 3.81 3.53 -3.18
N VAL A 23 2.70 3.88 -2.54
CA VAL A 23 1.55 2.99 -2.33
C VAL A 23 0.54 3.25 -3.44
N GLU A 24 0.67 2.49 -4.53
CA GLU A 24 -0.14 2.63 -5.74
C GLU A 24 -1.08 1.43 -5.94
N ARG A 25 -2.37 1.71 -6.19
CA ARG A 25 -3.39 0.76 -6.66
C ARG A 25 -3.40 -0.57 -5.91
N ASN A 26 -3.27 -0.52 -4.58
CA ASN A 26 -3.49 -1.68 -3.72
C ASN A 26 -4.94 -1.71 -3.24
N TYR A 27 -5.40 -2.88 -2.83
CA TYR A 27 -6.73 -3.12 -2.25
C TYR A 27 -6.58 -3.34 -0.75
N PHE A 28 -7.24 -2.52 0.06
CA PHE A 28 -7.31 -2.66 1.51
C PHE A 28 -8.73 -3.01 1.93
N GLU A 29 -8.89 -4.10 2.67
CA GLU A 29 -10.16 -4.58 3.19
C GLU A 29 -10.05 -4.82 4.70
N ASN A 30 -10.92 -4.17 5.49
CA ASN A 30 -10.91 -4.29 6.95
C ASN A 30 -9.54 -3.93 7.57
N VAL A 31 -8.87 -2.91 7.06
CA VAL A 31 -7.58 -2.43 7.56
C VAL A 31 -7.75 -1.05 8.20
N GLY A 32 -7.74 -1.01 9.54
CA GLY A 32 -7.95 0.24 10.29
C GLY A 32 -6.88 1.29 9.98
N ASN A 33 -5.60 0.91 10.05
CA ASN A 33 -4.49 1.80 9.69
C ASN A 33 -3.88 1.36 8.35
N THR A 34 -4.42 1.81 7.23
CA THR A 34 -3.96 1.37 5.89
C THR A 34 -2.52 1.73 5.62
N VAL A 35 -2.17 3.01 5.79
CA VAL A 35 -0.81 3.51 5.66
C VAL A 35 -0.50 4.46 6.81
N VAL A 36 0.62 4.22 7.49
CA VAL A 36 1.15 5.08 8.56
C VAL A 36 2.53 5.61 8.19
N THR A 37 2.84 6.83 8.62
CA THR A 37 4.15 7.46 8.38
C THR A 37 5.06 7.37 9.59
N GLN A 38 4.66 6.71 10.67
CA GLN A 38 5.43 6.54 11.90
C GLN A 38 4.89 5.35 12.68
N THR A 39 5.78 4.65 13.39
CA THR A 39 5.41 3.63 14.38
C THR A 39 6.20 3.86 15.66
N GLY A 40 5.56 3.73 16.82
CA GLY A 40 6.19 4.03 18.12
C GLY A 40 6.86 5.41 18.13
N SER A 41 8.11 5.47 18.56
CA SER A 41 8.94 6.68 18.60
C SER A 41 9.81 6.92 17.35
N SER A 42 9.61 6.16 16.27
CA SER A 42 10.41 6.34 15.05
C SER A 42 10.15 7.70 14.39
N PRO A 43 11.17 8.34 13.77
CA PRO A 43 10.94 9.49 12.90
C PRO A 43 10.02 9.13 11.73
N GLN A 44 9.34 10.14 11.20
CA GLN A 44 8.40 9.91 10.11
C GLN A 44 9.09 9.54 8.78
N GLY A 45 8.46 8.67 7.98
CA GLY A 45 8.82 8.43 6.59
C GLY A 45 8.03 9.30 5.60
N ASN A 46 8.27 9.08 4.31
CA ASN A 46 7.63 9.74 3.18
C ASN A 46 6.75 8.72 2.44
N VAL A 47 5.58 9.17 1.99
CA VAL A 47 4.59 8.32 1.32
C VAL A 47 3.94 9.09 0.18
N LYS A 48 4.02 8.52 -1.01
CA LYS A 48 3.25 8.91 -2.19
C LYS A 48 2.11 7.90 -2.37
N LEU A 49 0.90 8.39 -2.62
CA LEU A 49 -0.28 7.55 -2.82
C LEU A 49 -0.80 7.73 -4.25
N LEU A 50 -1.30 6.66 -4.87
CA LEU A 50 -2.07 6.77 -6.10
C LEU A 50 -3.16 5.69 -6.17
N ASN A 51 -4.43 6.11 -6.22
CA ASN A 51 -5.58 5.27 -6.55
C ASN A 51 -5.66 3.93 -5.80
N ASN A 52 -5.45 3.88 -4.47
CA ASN A 52 -5.73 2.66 -3.70
C ASN A 52 -7.24 2.46 -3.52
N TYR A 53 -7.70 1.21 -3.42
CA TYR A 53 -9.09 0.84 -3.19
C TYR A 53 -9.30 0.47 -1.72
N LEU A 54 -10.29 1.09 -1.07
CA LEU A 54 -10.52 0.94 0.37
C LEU A 54 -11.93 0.40 0.60
N VAL A 55 -12.03 -0.72 1.31
CA VAL A 55 -13.29 -1.31 1.79
C VAL A 55 -13.19 -1.45 3.29
N ASN A 56 -14.10 -0.81 4.03
CA ASN A 56 -14.12 -0.82 5.50
C ASN A 56 -12.72 -0.59 6.12
N SER A 57 -11.99 0.39 5.60
CA SER A 57 -10.57 0.62 5.93
C SER A 57 -10.33 2.11 6.20
N GLY A 58 -9.33 2.43 7.03
CA GLY A 58 -9.01 3.82 7.35
C GLY A 58 -8.28 4.54 6.22
N ALA A 59 -8.37 5.87 6.21
CA ALA A 59 -7.72 6.69 5.22
C ALA A 59 -6.17 6.56 5.33
N PRO A 60 -5.45 6.37 4.21
CA PRO A 60 -4.00 6.26 4.21
C PRO A 60 -3.32 7.61 4.48
N ALA A 61 -2.29 7.60 5.33
CA ALA A 61 -1.44 8.77 5.51
C ALA A 61 -0.54 9.02 4.29
N SER A 62 -0.30 10.29 3.96
CA SER A 62 0.68 10.75 2.98
C SER A 62 1.57 11.82 3.58
N ARG A 63 2.84 11.86 3.18
CA ARG A 63 3.82 12.86 3.62
C ARG A 63 4.93 12.99 2.58
N ASN A 64 5.31 14.22 2.22
CA ASN A 64 6.43 14.52 1.32
C ASN A 64 6.46 13.65 0.06
N ALA A 65 5.36 13.58 -0.67
CA ALA A 65 5.23 12.70 -1.84
C ALA A 65 6.29 12.98 -2.92
N SER A 66 6.79 14.22 -3.02
CA SER A 66 7.88 14.62 -3.92
C SER A 66 9.25 14.06 -3.53
N SER A 67 9.45 13.66 -2.27
CA SER A 67 10.68 13.02 -1.78
C SER A 67 10.70 11.50 -2.02
N VAL A 68 9.60 10.91 -2.48
CA VAL A 68 9.59 9.51 -2.91
C VAL A 68 10.20 9.43 -4.30
N ALA A 69 11.31 8.70 -4.42
CA ALA A 69 12.05 8.53 -5.67
C ALA A 69 11.16 7.93 -6.78
N ALA A 70 11.49 8.27 -8.03
CA ALA A 70 10.86 7.65 -9.18
C ALA A 70 11.20 6.16 -9.25
N ILE A 71 10.26 5.36 -9.76
CA ILE A 71 10.46 3.92 -9.97
C ILE A 71 11.38 3.73 -11.19
N PRO A 72 12.55 3.08 -11.06
CA PRO A 72 13.56 3.02 -12.12
C PRO A 72 13.29 1.94 -13.18
N TYR A 73 12.10 1.33 -13.15
CA TYR A 73 11.69 0.27 -14.06
C TYR A 73 10.27 0.52 -14.55
N ALA A 74 9.97 0.08 -15.77
CA ALA A 74 8.62 0.08 -16.30
C ALA A 74 7.80 -1.05 -15.64
N TYR A 75 6.52 -0.77 -15.39
CA TYR A 75 5.55 -1.76 -14.92
C TYR A 75 4.15 -1.35 -15.37
N THR A 76 3.26 -2.31 -15.47
CA THR A 76 1.83 -2.09 -15.68
C THR A 76 1.09 -2.32 -14.37
N VAL A 77 -0.05 -1.65 -14.22
CA VAL A 77 -0.90 -1.73 -13.03
C VAL A 77 -2.33 -2.05 -13.46
N ASP A 78 -2.93 -3.06 -12.84
CA ASP A 78 -4.36 -3.33 -13.00
C ASP A 78 -5.22 -2.28 -12.28
N ALA A 79 -6.52 -2.31 -12.56
CA ALA A 79 -7.51 -1.52 -11.84
C ALA A 79 -7.52 -1.91 -10.35
N ASN A 80 -7.48 -0.90 -9.47
CA ASN A 80 -7.40 -1.08 -8.02
C ASN A 80 -8.54 -1.96 -7.44
N SER A 81 -9.75 -1.85 -7.98
CA SER A 81 -10.92 -2.63 -7.56
C SER A 81 -10.85 -4.11 -7.97
N SER A 82 -10.07 -4.44 -9.00
CA SER A 82 -9.90 -5.82 -9.50
C SER A 82 -8.75 -6.56 -8.80
N VAL A 83 -7.90 -5.84 -8.05
CA VAL A 83 -6.71 -6.41 -7.40
C VAL A 83 -7.06 -7.57 -6.47
N LYS A 84 -8.14 -7.46 -5.67
CA LYS A 84 -8.57 -8.55 -4.80
C LYS A 84 -8.78 -9.85 -5.57
N SER A 85 -9.57 -9.82 -6.65
CA SER A 85 -9.83 -11.02 -7.45
C SER A 85 -8.58 -11.55 -8.15
N ILE A 86 -7.72 -10.67 -8.66
CA ILE A 86 -6.48 -11.05 -9.34
C ILE A 86 -5.54 -11.77 -8.37
N VAL A 87 -5.30 -11.18 -7.19
CA VAL A 87 -4.40 -11.75 -6.17
C VAL A 87 -4.95 -13.08 -5.65
N MET A 88 -6.23 -13.16 -5.30
CA MET A 88 -6.85 -14.40 -4.82
C MET A 88 -6.78 -15.55 -5.84
N ASN A 89 -6.74 -15.23 -7.13
CA ASN A 89 -6.66 -16.23 -8.20
C ASN A 89 -5.23 -16.57 -8.63
N GLY A 90 -4.27 -15.66 -8.46
CA GLY A 90 -2.92 -15.76 -9.03
C GLY A 90 -1.77 -15.91 -8.03
N ALA A 91 -1.95 -15.53 -6.76
CA ALA A 91 -0.89 -15.62 -5.75
C ALA A 91 -0.91 -16.94 -4.98
N GLY A 92 0.27 -17.41 -4.55
CA GLY A 92 0.43 -18.59 -3.70
C GLY A 92 0.97 -19.83 -4.44
N THR A 93 1.08 -20.93 -3.72
CA THR A 93 1.60 -22.20 -4.27
C THR A 93 0.62 -22.84 -5.25
N GLY A 94 1.14 -23.62 -6.21
CA GLY A 94 0.32 -24.23 -7.28
C GLY A 94 -0.20 -23.22 -8.30
N LYS A 95 0.27 -21.98 -8.22
CA LYS A 95 0.19 -20.96 -9.27
C LYS A 95 1.54 -20.95 -10.01
N ILE A 96 1.53 -20.36 -11.19
CA ILE A 96 2.58 -20.44 -12.22
C ILE A 96 3.91 -19.86 -11.76
#